data_AF-A0A451ARY3-F1
#
_entry.id   AF-A0A451ARY3-F1
#
_cell.length_a   1.000
_cell.length_b   1.000
_cell.length_c   1.000
_cell.angle_alpha   90.00
_cell.angle_beta   90.00
_cell.angle_gamma   90.00
#
_symmetry.space_group_name_H-M   'P 1'
#
loop_
_entity.id
_entity.type
_entity.pdbx_description
1 polymer ?
#
loop_
_entity_poly.entity_id
_entity_poly.type
_entity_poly.pdbx_seq_one_letter_code
_entity_poly.pdbx_strand_id
1 'polypeptide(L)'
;MSQSVYIETSVVSYCAARPSTHIITAAKQAITRTWWEQESPRFSLYISTVVEREASRGDPGAARKRIELIHHLPLLAITAEVEELALHLVEKHLLPTHSEEDALHIAIASVHGMNYLLTWNFKHINNAETKAAIASNVQNAGYRCPIICSPEELGGIEA
;
A
#
# COMPACT_ATOMS: atom_id res chain seq x y z
N MET A 1 17.21 -13.60 3.41
CA MET A 1 16.34 -12.68 4.16
C MET A 1 14.99 -12.64 3.46
N SER A 2 13.89 -12.66 4.21
CA SER A 2 12.55 -12.50 3.65
C SER A 2 12.42 -11.10 3.03
N GLN A 3 11.71 -10.98 1.91
CA GLN A 3 11.48 -9.68 1.27
C GLN A 3 10.49 -8.85 2.10
N SER A 4 10.69 -7.53 2.15
CA SER A 4 9.82 -6.61 2.88
C SER A 4 8.66 -6.10 2.02
N VAL A 5 7.48 -6.03 2.61
CA VAL A 5 6.25 -5.56 1.96
C VAL A 5 5.62 -4.47 2.82
N TYR A 6 5.46 -3.29 2.25
CA TYR A 6 4.65 -2.23 2.84
C TYR A 6 3.20 -2.36 2.38
N ILE A 7 2.29 -2.49 3.33
CA ILE A 7 0.87 -2.72 3.09
C ILE A 7 0.13 -1.39 3.06
N GLU A 8 -0.45 -1.02 1.92
CA GLU A 8 -1.32 0.14 1.80
C GLU A 8 -2.76 -0.19 2.25
N THR A 9 -3.48 0.82 2.73
CA THR A 9 -4.77 0.69 3.44
C THR A 9 -5.86 -0.01 2.64
N SER A 10 -5.88 0.12 1.31
CA SER A 10 -6.87 -0.58 0.48
C SER A 10 -6.78 -2.10 0.63
N VAL A 11 -5.58 -2.68 0.80
CA VAL A 11 -5.38 -4.11 1.06
C VAL A 11 -6.02 -4.50 2.40
N VAL A 12 -5.74 -3.73 3.46
CA VAL A 12 -6.33 -3.92 4.78
C VAL A 12 -7.86 -3.86 4.71
N SER A 13 -8.38 -2.90 3.95
CA SER A 13 -9.81 -2.68 3.78
C SER A 13 -10.49 -3.85 3.06
N TYR A 14 -9.91 -4.36 1.98
CA TYR A 14 -10.45 -5.53 1.28
C TYR A 14 -10.37 -6.81 2.13
N CYS A 15 -9.30 -6.98 2.92
CA CYS A 15 -9.13 -8.15 3.77
C CYS A 15 -10.18 -8.20 4.90
N ALA A 16 -10.39 -7.08 5.59
CA ALA A 16 -11.26 -7.01 6.78
C ALA A 16 -12.75 -6.73 6.46
N ALA A 17 -13.07 -6.32 5.22
CA ALA A 17 -14.44 -5.99 4.82
C ALA A 17 -15.36 -7.21 4.82
N ARG A 18 -16.65 -6.96 5.09
CA ARG A 18 -17.70 -7.97 4.91
C ARG A 18 -17.78 -8.38 3.43
N PRO A 19 -18.15 -9.63 3.13
CA PRO A 19 -18.38 -10.07 1.76
C PRO A 19 -19.29 -9.11 1.00
N SER A 20 -18.80 -8.62 -0.13
CA SER A 20 -19.54 -7.74 -1.03
C SER A 20 -20.37 -8.57 -2.02
N THR A 21 -21.54 -8.08 -2.41
CA THR A 21 -22.33 -8.63 -3.52
C THR A 21 -21.89 -8.08 -4.88
N HIS A 22 -21.20 -6.93 -4.90
CA HIS A 22 -20.60 -6.39 -6.11
C HIS A 22 -19.41 -7.26 -6.55
N ILE A 23 -19.50 -7.86 -7.75
CA ILE A 23 -18.61 -8.94 -8.21
C ILE A 23 -17.13 -8.59 -8.17
N ILE A 24 -16.75 -7.39 -8.65
CA ILE A 24 -15.34 -6.96 -8.69
C ILE A 24 -14.80 -6.75 -7.27
N THR A 25 -15.63 -6.20 -6.38
CA THR A 25 -15.26 -6.00 -4.98
C THR A 25 -15.11 -7.35 -4.29
N ALA A 26 -16.03 -8.28 -4.53
CA ALA A 26 -15.98 -9.63 -3.98
C ALA A 26 -14.72 -10.38 -4.42
N ALA A 27 -14.34 -10.27 -5.69
CA ALA A 27 -13.11 -10.85 -6.22
C ALA A 27 -11.86 -10.29 -5.54
N LYS A 28 -11.71 -8.96 -5.45
CA LYS A 28 -10.60 -8.32 -4.73
C LYS A 28 -10.52 -8.74 -3.26
N GLN A 29 -11.68 -8.84 -2.59
CA GLN A 29 -11.76 -9.35 -1.23
C GLN A 29 -11.27 -10.81 -1.11
N ALA A 30 -11.68 -11.68 -2.04
CA ALA A 30 -11.26 -13.08 -2.07
C ALA A 30 -9.74 -13.19 -2.29
N ILE A 31 -9.22 -12.55 -3.33
CA ILE A 31 -7.78 -12.53 -3.66
C ILE A 31 -6.97 -12.01 -2.47
N THR A 32 -7.42 -10.93 -1.83
CA THR A 32 -6.69 -10.34 -0.69
C THR A 32 -6.66 -11.28 0.51
N ARG A 33 -7.77 -11.97 0.83
CA ARG A 33 -7.79 -12.93 1.92
C ARG A 33 -6.90 -14.14 1.64
N THR A 34 -6.97 -14.69 0.41
CA THR A 34 -6.08 -15.77 -0.02
C THR A 34 -4.62 -15.37 0.11
N TRP A 35 -4.26 -14.18 -0.37
CA TRP A 35 -2.91 -13.64 -0.23
C TRP A 35 -2.49 -13.51 1.23
N TRP A 36 -3.36 -12.93 2.06
CA TRP A 36 -3.06 -12.71 3.47
C TRP A 36 -2.81 -14.02 4.22
N GLU A 37 -3.62 -15.05 3.94
CA GLU A 37 -3.52 -16.35 4.61
C GLU A 37 -2.35 -17.20 4.08
N GLN A 38 -2.10 -17.21 2.78
CA GLN A 38 -1.19 -18.16 2.14
C GLN A 38 0.18 -17.57 1.81
N GLU A 39 0.22 -16.31 1.37
CA GLU A 39 1.42 -15.69 0.82
C GLU A 39 2.12 -14.79 1.84
N SER A 40 1.36 -14.03 2.63
CA SER A 40 1.92 -13.07 3.58
C SER A 40 2.94 -13.65 4.58
N PRO A 41 2.83 -14.92 5.07
CA PRO A 41 3.84 -15.50 5.97
C PRO A 41 5.25 -15.63 5.36
N ARG A 42 5.38 -15.54 4.04
CA ARG A 42 6.67 -15.57 3.32
C ARG A 42 7.41 -14.24 3.39
N PHE A 43 6.72 -13.16 3.77
CA PHE A 43 7.19 -11.78 3.72
C PHE A 43 7.33 -11.17 5.12
N SER A 44 8.15 -10.12 5.22
CA SER A 44 8.17 -9.25 6.39
C SER A 44 7.26 -8.06 6.13
N LEU A 45 6.12 -8.00 6.80
CA LEU A 45 5.08 -7.00 6.55
C LEU A 45 5.30 -5.75 7.41
N TYR A 46 5.05 -4.58 6.82
CA TYR A 46 5.18 -3.28 7.47
C TYR A 46 3.99 -2.39 7.11
N ILE A 47 3.65 -1.48 8.02
CA ILE A 47 2.66 -0.42 7.81
C ILE A 47 3.24 0.93 8.26
N SER A 48 2.45 1.99 8.19
CA SER A 48 2.80 3.29 8.77
C SER A 48 1.62 3.88 9.53
N THR A 49 1.86 4.99 10.22
CA THR A 49 0.80 5.77 10.87
C THR A 49 -0.22 6.34 9.88
N VAL A 50 0.13 6.47 8.59
CA VAL A 50 -0.84 6.80 7.52
C VAL A 50 -1.86 5.67 7.40
N VAL A 51 -1.39 4.42 7.32
CA VAL A 51 -2.25 3.24 7.22
C VAL A 51 -3.17 3.12 8.44
N GLU A 52 -2.64 3.31 9.65
CA GLU A 52 -3.46 3.28 10.88
C GLU A 52 -4.53 4.37 10.89
N ARG A 53 -4.15 5.60 10.52
CA ARG A 53 -5.08 6.73 10.46
C ARG A 53 -6.22 6.47 9.50
N GLU A 54 -5.91 6.01 8.28
CA GLU A 54 -6.92 5.69 7.28
C GLU A 54 -7.76 4.47 7.68
N ALA A 55 -7.13 3.43 8.21
CA ALA A 55 -7.81 2.25 8.73
C ALA A 55 -8.76 2.58 9.88
N SER A 56 -8.55 3.68 10.61
CA SER A 56 -9.41 4.13 11.70
C SER A 56 -10.63 4.95 11.25
N ARG A 57 -10.72 5.37 9.98
CA ARG A 57 -11.80 6.22 9.47
C ARG A 57 -13.09 5.44 9.15
N GLY A 58 -14.24 6.13 9.17
CA GLY A 58 -15.52 5.56 8.74
C GLY A 58 -16.27 4.81 9.85
N ASP A 59 -16.99 3.75 9.48
CA ASP A 59 -17.80 2.96 10.43
C ASP A 59 -16.94 2.38 11.56
N PRO A 60 -17.29 2.60 12.85
CA PRO A 60 -16.49 2.12 13.98
C PRO A 60 -16.28 0.61 14.02
N GLY A 61 -17.27 -0.17 13.57
CA GLY A 61 -17.17 -1.63 13.52
C GLY A 61 -16.20 -2.10 12.44
N ALA A 62 -16.23 -1.49 11.27
CA ALA A 62 -15.29 -1.75 10.19
C ALA A 62 -13.86 -1.28 10.54
N ALA A 63 -13.72 -0.09 11.15
CA ALA A 63 -12.44 0.43 11.60
C ALA A 63 -11.76 -0.49 12.61
N ARG A 64 -12.52 -0.98 13.60
CA ARG A 64 -12.01 -1.94 14.59
C ARG A 64 -11.43 -3.19 13.93
N LYS A 65 -12.14 -3.80 12.98
CA LYS A 65 -11.67 -4.99 12.27
C LYS A 65 -10.38 -4.75 11.48
N ARG A 66 -10.26 -3.58 10.83
CA ARG A 66 -9.02 -3.23 10.11
C ARG A 66 -7.85 -3.06 11.06
N ILE A 67 -8.05 -2.38 12.19
CA ILE A 67 -6.99 -2.19 13.20
C ILE A 67 -6.61 -3.52 13.85
N GLU A 68 -7.56 -4.36 14.23
CA GLU A 68 -7.28 -5.72 14.75
C GLU A 68 -6.40 -6.53 13.78
N LEU A 69 -6.61 -6.39 12.47
CA LEU A 69 -5.82 -7.07 11.45
C LEU A 69 -4.35 -6.62 11.40
N ILE A 70 -4.04 -5.35 11.71
CA ILE A 70 -2.71 -4.76 11.43
C ILE A 70 -1.95 -4.25 12.66
N HIS A 71 -2.57 -4.14 13.82
CA HIS A 71 -1.97 -3.51 15.01
C HIS A 71 -0.67 -4.18 15.52
N HIS A 72 -0.43 -5.42 15.12
CA HIS A 72 0.76 -6.18 15.49
C HIS A 72 1.91 -6.01 14.48
N LEU A 73 1.65 -5.35 13.35
CA LEU A 73 2.66 -5.12 12.30
C LEU A 73 3.58 -3.94 12.68
N PRO A 74 4.88 -4.02 12.39
CA PRO A 74 5.80 -2.92 12.63
C PRO A 74 5.43 -1.65 11.86
N LEU A 75 5.54 -0.50 12.53
CA LEU A 75 5.30 0.82 11.97
C LEU A 75 6.60 1.44 11.43
N LEU A 76 6.56 1.90 10.18
CA LEU A 76 7.58 2.74 9.59
C LEU A 76 7.34 4.20 9.97
N ALA A 77 8.42 4.89 10.34
CA ALA A 77 8.37 6.28 10.73
C ALA A 77 8.17 7.21 9.52
N ILE A 78 7.41 8.28 9.71
CA ILE A 78 7.36 9.40 8.77
C ILE A 78 8.49 10.34 9.19
N THR A 79 9.57 10.38 8.41
CA THR A 79 10.74 11.24 8.64
C THR A 79 10.70 12.45 7.71
N ALA A 80 11.61 13.40 7.89
CA ALA A 80 11.72 14.57 7.01
C ALA A 80 11.97 14.14 5.55
N GLU A 81 12.79 13.11 5.33
CA GLU A 81 13.08 12.57 4.01
C GLU A 81 11.84 11.98 3.33
N VAL A 82 10.94 11.37 4.10
CA VAL A 82 9.65 10.88 3.61
C VAL A 82 8.77 12.04 3.17
N GLU A 83 8.66 13.09 3.99
CA GLU A 83 7.84 14.26 3.68
C GLU A 83 8.37 15.00 2.45
N GLU A 84 9.69 15.19 2.36
CA GLU A 84 10.35 15.80 1.20
C GLU A 84 10.11 15.01 -0.08
N LEU A 85 10.27 13.67 -0.04
CA LEU A 85 10.02 12.83 -1.21
C LEU A 85 8.53 12.83 -1.60
N ALA A 86 7.61 12.78 -0.64
CA ALA A 86 6.18 12.85 -0.93
C ALA A 86 5.80 14.18 -1.60
N LEU A 87 6.29 15.30 -1.07
CA LEU A 87 6.08 16.62 -1.66
C LEU A 87 6.63 16.69 -3.08
N HIS A 88 7.84 16.17 -3.30
CA HIS A 88 8.45 16.10 -4.63
C HIS A 88 7.56 15.37 -5.65
N LEU A 89 6.95 14.24 -5.27
CA LEU A 89 6.06 13.48 -6.15
C LEU A 89 4.77 14.23 -6.49
N VAL A 90 4.22 14.99 -5.54
CA VAL A 90 3.03 15.83 -5.75
C VAL A 90 3.36 17.00 -6.68
N GLU A 91 4.46 17.71 -6.46
CA GLU A 91 4.87 18.87 -7.27
C GLU A 91 5.13 18.51 -8.74
N LYS A 92 5.57 17.29 -9.00
CA LYS A 92 5.76 16.77 -10.37
C LYS A 92 4.45 16.41 -11.07
N HIS A 93 3.30 16.63 -10.43
CA HIS A 93 1.96 16.33 -10.96
C HIS A 93 1.81 14.85 -11.40
N LEU A 94 2.58 13.95 -10.78
CA LEU A 94 2.53 12.51 -11.05
C LEU A 94 1.31 11.86 -10.39
N LEU A 95 0.75 12.54 -9.41
CA LEU A 95 -0.45 12.20 -8.69
C LEU A 95 -1.45 13.37 -8.82
N PRO A 96 -2.76 13.12 -8.83
CA PRO A 96 -3.75 14.19 -8.85
C PRO A 96 -3.61 15.15 -7.67
N THR A 97 -4.08 16.38 -7.85
CA THR A 97 -4.19 17.34 -6.75
C THR A 97 -4.99 16.71 -5.60
N HIS A 98 -4.49 16.81 -4.37
CA HIS A 98 -5.03 16.17 -3.15
C HIS A 98 -4.73 14.68 -2.94
N SER A 99 -3.80 14.08 -3.70
CA SER A 99 -3.28 12.72 -3.46
C SER A 99 -2.04 12.71 -2.53
N GLU A 100 -2.03 13.56 -1.52
CA GLU A 100 -0.91 13.67 -0.56
C GLU A 100 -0.70 12.37 0.23
N GLU A 101 -1.78 11.70 0.64
CA GLU A 101 -1.71 10.40 1.33
C GLU A 101 -1.14 9.31 0.39
N ASP A 102 -1.54 9.28 -0.90
CA ASP A 102 -0.99 8.35 -1.89
C ASP A 102 0.53 8.56 -2.10
N ALA A 103 0.97 9.81 -2.16
CA ALA A 103 2.38 10.17 -2.27
C ALA A 103 3.18 9.69 -1.05
N LEU A 104 2.62 9.85 0.16
CA LEU A 104 3.22 9.37 1.39
C LEU A 104 3.40 7.85 1.40
N HIS A 105 2.44 7.05 0.92
CA HIS A 105 2.63 5.60 0.83
C HIS A 105 3.85 5.21 -0.03
N ILE A 106 4.01 5.86 -1.18
CA ILE A 106 5.16 5.63 -2.08
C ILE A 106 6.46 6.10 -1.41
N ALA A 107 6.46 7.29 -0.81
CA ALA A 107 7.64 7.86 -0.19
C ALA A 107 8.12 7.05 1.01
N ILE A 108 7.21 6.65 1.91
CA ILE A 108 7.51 5.79 3.06
C ILE A 108 8.15 4.48 2.59
N ALA A 109 7.53 3.79 1.65
CA ALA A 109 8.05 2.52 1.16
C ALA A 109 9.43 2.69 0.49
N SER A 110 9.66 3.81 -0.21
CA SER A 110 10.92 4.09 -0.90
C SER A 110 12.06 4.47 0.05
N VAL A 111 11.82 5.39 1.00
CA VAL A 111 12.83 5.86 1.96
C VAL A 111 13.29 4.74 2.88
N HIS A 112 12.35 3.90 3.32
CA HIS A 112 12.67 2.74 4.16
C HIS A 112 13.18 1.53 3.36
N GLY A 113 13.35 1.65 2.05
CA GLY A 113 13.96 0.62 1.21
C GLY A 113 13.14 -0.67 1.10
N MET A 114 11.81 -0.56 1.09
CA MET A 114 10.92 -1.71 0.99
C MET A 114 11.06 -2.40 -0.37
N ASN A 115 10.94 -3.73 -0.40
CA ASN A 115 10.99 -4.46 -1.67
C ASN A 115 9.69 -4.27 -2.45
N TYR A 116 8.54 -4.26 -1.77
CA TYR A 116 7.22 -4.15 -2.37
C TYR A 116 6.34 -3.10 -1.68
N LEU A 117 5.50 -2.43 -2.48
CA LEU A 117 4.37 -1.62 -2.04
C LEU A 117 3.10 -2.32 -2.53
N LEU A 118 2.34 -2.93 -1.61
CA LEU A 118 1.16 -3.72 -1.93
C LEU A 118 -0.10 -2.86 -1.86
N THR A 119 -0.84 -2.74 -2.96
CA THR A 119 -1.99 -1.83 -3.06
C THR A 119 -3.03 -2.31 -4.09
N TRP A 120 -4.30 -1.96 -3.86
CA TRP A 120 -5.37 -2.03 -4.86
C TRP A 120 -5.70 -0.67 -5.50
N ASN A 121 -4.98 0.39 -5.14
CA ASN A 121 -5.16 1.73 -5.70
C ASN A 121 -4.51 1.82 -7.10
N PHE A 122 -5.20 1.28 -8.10
CA PHE A 122 -4.80 1.37 -9.51
C PHE A 122 -4.98 2.76 -10.12
N LYS A 123 -5.65 3.68 -9.41
CA LYS A 123 -5.93 5.02 -9.92
C LYS A 123 -4.74 5.95 -9.72
N HIS A 124 -4.10 5.87 -8.56
CA HIS A 124 -3.07 6.83 -8.14
C HIS A 124 -1.72 6.16 -7.87
N ILE A 125 -1.70 4.96 -7.30
CA ILE A 125 -0.45 4.31 -6.88
C ILE A 125 0.02 3.28 -7.93
N ASN A 126 -0.76 2.24 -8.19
CA ASN A 126 -0.43 1.17 -9.14
C ASN A 126 -1.02 1.45 -10.55
N ASN A 127 -0.90 2.68 -11.04
CA ASN A 127 -1.33 3.03 -12.39
C ASN A 127 -0.20 2.75 -13.40
N ALA A 128 -0.46 1.91 -14.42
CA ALA A 128 0.56 1.51 -15.39
C ALA A 128 1.13 2.69 -16.21
N GLU A 129 0.33 3.74 -16.45
CA GLU A 129 0.74 4.92 -17.22
C GLU A 129 1.68 5.82 -16.41
N THR A 130 1.49 5.91 -15.08
CA THR A 130 2.27 6.83 -14.22
C THR A 130 3.35 6.12 -13.41
N LYS A 131 3.25 4.81 -13.14
CA LYS A 131 4.17 4.10 -12.25
C LYS A 131 5.63 4.15 -12.70
N ALA A 132 5.89 4.18 -14.01
CA ALA A 132 7.25 4.32 -14.54
C ALA A 132 7.83 5.72 -14.25
N ALA A 133 7.02 6.77 -14.41
CA ALA A 133 7.42 8.14 -14.10
C ALA A 133 7.64 8.32 -12.59
N ILE A 134 6.76 7.74 -11.75
CA ILE A 134 6.93 7.70 -10.29
C ILE A 134 8.28 7.05 -9.94
N ALA A 135 8.53 5.84 -10.46
CA ALA A 135 9.77 5.11 -10.17
C ALA A 135 11.02 5.90 -10.58
N SER A 136 10.99 6.57 -11.74
CA SER A 136 12.10 7.42 -12.19
C SER A 136 12.33 8.61 -11.27
N ASN A 137 11.27 9.29 -10.81
CA ASN A 137 11.43 10.44 -9.91
C ASN A 137 11.93 10.03 -8.52
N VAL A 138 11.45 8.91 -7.98
CA VAL A 138 12.00 8.33 -6.73
C VAL A 138 13.49 8.02 -6.87
N GLN A 139 13.91 7.43 -8.00
CA GLN A 139 15.32 7.16 -8.30
C GLN A 139 16.15 8.44 -8.44
N ASN A 140 15.62 9.46 -9.11
CA ASN A 140 16.29 10.76 -9.24
C ASN A 140 16.46 11.48 -7.89
N ALA A 141 15.56 11.22 -6.94
CA ALA A 141 15.66 11.67 -5.55
C ALA A 141 16.64 10.84 -4.70
N GLY A 142 17.30 9.82 -5.27
CA GLY A 142 18.31 9.01 -4.59
C GLY A 142 17.79 7.77 -3.88
N TYR A 143 16.50 7.43 -4.04
CA TYR A 143 15.88 6.28 -3.40
C TYR A 143 15.58 5.15 -4.38
N ARG A 144 15.50 3.92 -3.88
CA ARG A 144 14.99 2.80 -4.67
C ARG A 144 13.47 2.78 -4.57
N CYS A 145 12.78 2.93 -5.71
CA CYS A 145 11.34 2.71 -5.76
C CYS A 145 11.02 1.23 -5.46
N PRO A 146 10.08 0.92 -4.55
CA PRO A 146 9.59 -0.44 -4.36
C PRO A 146 8.90 -0.92 -5.64
N ILE A 147 8.81 -2.24 -5.81
CA ILE A 147 7.91 -2.80 -6.81
C ILE A 147 6.48 -2.57 -6.32
N ILE A 148 5.74 -1.73 -7.04
CA ILE A 148 4.33 -1.48 -6.77
C ILE A 148 3.51 -2.59 -7.42
N CYS A 149 2.73 -3.31 -6.62
CA CYS A 149 1.96 -4.45 -7.07
C CYS A 149 0.66 -4.61 -6.26
N SER A 150 -0.27 -5.36 -6.82
CA SER A 150 -1.48 -5.81 -6.14
C SER A 150 -1.27 -7.20 -5.50
N PRO A 151 -2.16 -7.62 -4.57
CA PRO A 151 -2.15 -8.98 -4.03
C PRO A 151 -2.23 -10.08 -5.10
N GLU A 152 -2.85 -9.81 -6.25
CA GLU A 152 -2.91 -10.73 -7.39
C GLU A 152 -1.52 -10.94 -8.03
N GLU A 153 -0.74 -9.86 -8.14
CA GLU A 153 0.59 -9.88 -8.76
C GLU A 153 1.68 -10.46 -7.82
N LEU A 154 1.52 -10.29 -6.50
CA LEU A 154 2.54 -10.69 -5.52
C LEU A 154 2.26 -12.07 -4.93
N GLY A 155 2.78 -13.14 -5.55
CA GLY A 155 2.62 -14.52 -5.05
C GLY A 155 2.07 -15.48 -6.09
N GLY A 156 1.54 -14.95 -7.20
CA GLY A 156 1.09 -15.76 -8.33
C GLY A 156 -0.10 -16.64 -7.98
N ILE A 157 -1.09 -16.08 -7.27
CA ILE A 157 -2.30 -16.82 -6.88
C ILE A 157 -3.09 -17.15 -8.15
N GLU A 158 -3.12 -18.43 -8.52
CA GLU A 158 -4.03 -18.93 -9.54
C GLU A 158 -5.45 -19.01 -8.94
N ALA A 159 -6.39 -18.31 -9.57
CA ALA A 159 -7.81 -18.30 -9.19
C ALA A 159 -8.55 -19.56 -9.64
#